data_AF-A0AAJ0BG75-F1
#
_entry.id   AF-A0AAJ0BG75-F1
#
_cell.length_a   1.000
_cell.length_b   1.000
_cell.length_c   1.000
_cell.angle_alpha   90.00
_cell.angle_beta   90.00
_cell.angle_gamma   90.00
#
_symmetry.space_group_name_H-M   'P 1'
#
loop_
_entity.id
_entity.type
_entity.pdbx_description
1 polymer ?
#
loop_
_entity_poly.entity_id
_entity_poly.type
_entity_poly.pdbx_seq_one_letter_code
_entity_poly.pdbx_strand_id
1 'polypeptide(L)'
;MGHHNLHFGGDQHALRGHWSPPTSRANFCEEDYVVTFYLAEFINSISNLAYIYLALKAMYYPTTTTGRRQPSPWSAPPKIDFMSLSLLLLGIGSILFHATLRQTLEFSDELSMLCLTWSMLQAVLTARQTPSRARFISVILGIIYLSFSAFYIHSARIIYQVIAFATGIGLVTLRSQYLFHRLTPPFPEDKSRDWNVRTWQAIGICLVGYVLWNIDLEYCMELRALRARLGLPWAWGLELHGWWHCLTAVGAARFMDVAREVREEVEREKEDAKVE
;
A
#
# COMPACT_ATOMS: atom_id res chain seq x y z
N MET A 1 -16.80 23.00 1.14
CA MET A 1 -16.44 21.63 0.71
C MET A 1 -15.15 21.28 1.42
N GLY A 2 -14.99 20.06 1.94
CA GLY A 2 -13.70 19.67 2.53
C GLY A 2 -12.61 19.74 1.48
N HIS A 3 -11.37 20.07 1.87
CA HIS A 3 -10.21 20.27 1.00
C HIS A 3 -9.84 19.05 0.13
N HIS A 4 -10.52 17.91 0.31
CA HIS A 4 -10.35 16.67 -0.45
C HIS A 4 -11.17 16.58 -1.76
N ASN A 5 -11.99 17.59 -2.06
CA ASN A 5 -12.80 17.66 -3.29
C ASN A 5 -12.38 18.88 -4.13
N LEU A 6 -11.07 19.07 -4.33
CA LEU A 6 -10.57 20.06 -5.27
C LEU A 6 -10.73 19.51 -6.68
N HIS A 7 -11.26 20.33 -7.58
CA HIS A 7 -11.30 20.03 -9.00
C HIS A 7 -10.55 21.13 -9.74
N PHE A 8 -9.43 20.78 -10.37
CA PHE A 8 -8.62 21.73 -11.14
C PHE A 8 -9.08 21.85 -12.59
N GLY A 9 -10.40 21.80 -12.83
CA GLY A 9 -10.98 21.91 -14.18
C GLY A 9 -10.71 23.24 -14.89
N GLY A 10 -10.11 24.22 -14.21
CA GLY A 10 -9.62 25.47 -14.78
C GLY A 10 -8.19 25.42 -15.33
N ASP A 11 -7.45 24.33 -15.10
CA ASP A 11 -6.08 24.19 -15.60
C ASP A 11 -6.07 24.08 -17.14
N GLN A 12 -5.00 24.60 -17.76
CA GLN A 12 -4.89 24.79 -19.21
C GLN A 12 -5.18 23.51 -20.03
N HIS A 13 -4.79 22.35 -19.50
CA HIS A 13 -4.88 21.06 -20.18
C HIS A 13 -5.92 20.11 -19.58
N ALA A 14 -6.54 20.45 -18.44
CA ALA A 14 -7.42 19.55 -17.67
C ALA A 14 -8.64 19.02 -18.43
N LEU A 15 -9.16 19.78 -19.41
CA LEU A 15 -10.31 19.38 -20.22
C LEU A 15 -9.94 18.87 -21.62
N ARG A 16 -8.64 18.75 -21.92
CA ARG A 16 -8.13 18.38 -23.24
C ARG A 16 -7.41 17.03 -23.27
N GLY A 17 -7.37 16.31 -22.16
CA GLY A 17 -6.78 14.98 -22.08
C GLY A 17 -7.68 13.88 -22.62
N HIS A 18 -7.12 12.70 -22.90
CA HIS A 18 -7.84 11.57 -23.48
C HIS A 18 -9.07 11.14 -22.67
N TRP A 19 -8.94 11.17 -21.33
CA TRP A 19 -9.98 10.73 -20.41
C TRP A 19 -10.78 11.89 -19.82
N SER A 20 -10.63 13.10 -20.35
CA SER A 20 -11.38 14.28 -19.89
C SER A 20 -12.89 14.17 -20.23
N PRO A 21 -13.77 14.82 -19.45
CA PRO A 21 -13.51 15.46 -18.15
C PRO A 21 -13.36 14.43 -17.00
N PRO A 22 -12.68 14.78 -15.91
CA PRO A 22 -12.56 13.92 -14.72
C PRO A 22 -13.93 13.68 -14.08
N THR A 23 -14.14 12.48 -13.53
CA THR A 23 -15.38 12.10 -12.82
C THR A 23 -15.15 11.66 -11.39
N SER A 24 -13.90 11.43 -10.98
CA SER A 24 -13.52 11.14 -9.59
C SER A 24 -13.84 12.31 -8.66
N ARG A 25 -13.96 12.02 -7.37
CA ARG A 25 -14.13 13.06 -6.34
C ARG A 25 -12.79 13.72 -6.02
N ALA A 26 -11.72 12.92 -6.00
CA ALA A 26 -10.36 13.38 -5.80
C ALA A 26 -9.70 13.78 -7.12
N ASN A 27 -9.00 14.90 -7.08
CA ASN A 27 -8.05 15.38 -8.08
C ASN A 27 -6.94 16.09 -7.27
N PHE A 28 -5.68 15.69 -7.45
CA PHE A 28 -4.56 16.06 -6.59
C PHE A 28 -3.81 17.28 -7.10
N CYS A 29 -2.73 17.66 -6.41
CA CYS A 29 -2.06 18.91 -6.71
C CYS A 29 -1.30 18.90 -8.05
N GLU A 30 -1.01 17.74 -8.64
CA GLU A 30 -0.38 17.67 -9.96
C GLU A 30 -1.29 18.27 -11.04
N GLU A 31 -0.73 18.97 -12.03
CA GLU A 31 -1.52 19.60 -13.09
C GLU A 31 -1.95 18.58 -14.16
N ASP A 32 -3.26 18.49 -14.40
CA ASP A 32 -3.85 17.51 -15.30
C ASP A 32 -3.36 17.64 -16.75
N TYR A 33 -2.85 16.54 -17.30
CA TYR A 33 -2.38 16.37 -18.68
C TYR A 33 -1.28 17.34 -19.11
N VAL A 34 -0.56 17.96 -18.15
CA VAL A 34 0.50 18.93 -18.46
C VAL A 34 1.70 18.30 -19.17
N VAL A 35 2.00 17.03 -18.87
CA VAL A 35 3.12 16.29 -19.47
C VAL A 35 2.70 15.46 -20.67
N THR A 36 1.56 14.76 -20.58
CA THR A 36 1.10 13.85 -21.64
C THR A 36 -0.42 13.91 -21.83
N PHE A 37 -0.89 13.58 -23.04
CA PHE A 37 -2.32 13.49 -23.34
C PHE A 37 -3.02 12.29 -22.65
N TYR A 38 -2.27 11.26 -22.22
CA TYR A 38 -2.83 9.99 -21.74
C TYR A 38 -2.84 9.83 -20.23
N LEU A 39 -1.90 10.46 -19.53
CA LEU A 39 -1.80 10.44 -18.07
C LEU A 39 -2.23 11.81 -17.55
N ALA A 40 -3.34 11.86 -16.81
CA ALA A 40 -3.81 13.09 -16.17
C ALA A 40 -2.75 13.60 -15.19
N GLU A 41 -2.39 12.81 -14.18
CA GLU A 41 -1.33 13.15 -13.24
C GLU A 41 -0.11 12.27 -13.55
N PHE A 42 0.89 12.82 -14.23
CA PHE A 42 2.01 12.06 -14.79
C PHE A 42 2.88 11.41 -13.69
N ILE A 43 3.37 12.21 -12.74
CA ILE A 43 4.23 11.76 -11.65
C ILE A 43 3.44 10.90 -10.67
N ASN A 44 2.20 11.25 -10.33
CA ASN A 44 1.34 10.41 -9.51
C ASN A 44 1.05 9.06 -10.19
N SER A 45 0.92 9.02 -11.52
CA SER A 45 0.80 7.75 -12.25
C SER A 45 2.09 6.94 -12.19
N ILE A 46 3.25 7.48 -12.60
CA ILE A 46 4.47 6.67 -12.73
C ILE A 46 5.11 6.29 -11.39
N SER A 47 4.90 7.09 -10.33
CA SER A 47 5.42 6.77 -8.99
C SER A 47 4.84 5.46 -8.43
N ASN A 48 3.65 5.07 -8.86
CA ASN A 48 3.02 3.79 -8.52
C ASN A 48 3.74 2.55 -9.11
N LEU A 49 4.68 2.74 -10.04
CA LEU A 49 5.60 1.68 -10.46
C LEU A 49 6.44 1.15 -9.27
N ALA A 50 6.61 1.92 -8.20
CA ALA A 50 7.25 1.45 -6.96
C ALA A 50 6.50 0.27 -6.33
N TYR A 51 5.16 0.33 -6.27
CA TYR A 51 4.34 -0.78 -5.77
C TYR A 51 4.48 -2.02 -6.65
N ILE A 52 4.37 -1.85 -7.97
CA ILE A 52 4.50 -2.94 -8.95
C ILE A 52 5.89 -3.58 -8.83
N TYR A 53 6.95 -2.77 -8.82
CA TYR A 53 8.32 -3.25 -8.71
C TYR A 53 8.53 -4.06 -7.43
N LEU A 54 8.08 -3.56 -6.27
CA LEU A 54 8.23 -4.24 -4.99
C LEU A 54 7.40 -5.52 -4.91
N ALA A 55 6.20 -5.54 -5.50
CA ALA A 55 5.38 -6.74 -5.60
C ALA A 55 6.06 -7.82 -6.46
N LEU A 56 6.55 -7.46 -7.64
CA LEU A 56 7.28 -8.39 -8.52
C LEU A 56 8.58 -8.86 -7.87
N LYS A 57 9.33 -7.95 -7.22
CA LYS A 57 10.53 -8.32 -6.46
C LYS A 57 10.20 -9.37 -5.39
N ALA A 58 9.12 -9.19 -4.64
CA ALA A 58 8.71 -10.17 -3.62
C ALA A 58 8.30 -11.53 -4.22
N MET A 59 7.68 -11.56 -5.40
CA MET A 59 7.28 -12.80 -6.07
C MET A 59 8.47 -13.58 -6.67
N TYR A 60 9.42 -12.88 -7.30
CA TYR A 60 10.52 -13.48 -8.06
C TYR A 60 11.85 -13.58 -7.29
N TYR A 61 12.05 -12.74 -6.28
CA TYR A 61 13.25 -12.70 -5.45
C TYR A 61 12.89 -12.68 -3.95
N PRO A 62 12.13 -13.68 -3.46
CA PRO A 62 11.69 -13.69 -2.06
C PRO A 62 12.91 -13.80 -1.14
N THR A 63 13.13 -12.84 -0.26
CA THR A 63 14.26 -12.86 0.69
C THR A 63 14.09 -14.04 1.65
N THR A 64 14.81 -15.14 1.44
CA THR A 64 14.82 -16.28 2.37
C THR A 64 15.86 -16.06 3.45
N THR A 65 15.45 -16.01 4.72
CA THR A 65 16.35 -15.91 5.89
C THR A 65 17.23 -17.15 6.08
N THR A 66 16.99 -18.23 5.33
CA THR A 66 17.67 -19.53 5.50
C THR A 66 19.06 -19.63 4.88
N GLY A 67 19.64 -18.54 4.35
CA GLY A 67 20.99 -18.56 3.75
C GLY A 67 21.15 -19.50 2.55
N ARG A 68 20.07 -20.14 2.08
CA ARG A 68 20.08 -20.97 0.88
C ARG A 68 20.22 -20.06 -0.34
N ARG A 69 21.21 -20.38 -1.17
CA ARG A 69 21.50 -19.73 -2.45
C ARG A 69 20.19 -19.63 -3.24
N GLN A 70 19.77 -18.41 -3.57
CA GLN A 70 18.57 -18.17 -4.36
C GLN A 70 18.69 -18.96 -5.67
N PRO A 71 17.68 -19.79 -6.03
CA PRO A 71 17.56 -20.23 -7.40
C PRO A 71 17.50 -18.99 -8.30
N SER A 72 18.13 -19.04 -9.47
CA SER A 72 17.92 -18.04 -10.52
C SER A 72 16.41 -17.79 -10.71
N PRO A 73 15.96 -16.56 -11.01
CA PRO A 73 14.53 -16.24 -11.26
C PRO A 73 13.90 -17.14 -12.34
N TRP A 74 14.76 -17.66 -13.22
CA TRP A 74 14.40 -18.52 -14.35
C TRP A 74 14.33 -20.01 -13.96
N SER A 75 14.65 -20.36 -12.72
CA SER A 75 14.75 -21.75 -12.23
C SER A 75 13.69 -22.16 -11.21
N ALA A 76 12.88 -21.22 -10.73
CA ALA A 76 11.77 -21.49 -9.80
C ALA A 76 10.52 -20.66 -10.17
N PRO A 77 9.30 -21.22 -10.02
CA PRO A 77 8.07 -20.48 -10.26
C PRO A 77 7.92 -19.32 -9.24
N PRO A 78 7.24 -18.21 -9.62
CA PRO A 78 7.03 -17.08 -8.72
C PRO A 78 6.23 -17.50 -7.49
N LYS A 79 6.65 -17.03 -6.31
CA LYS A 79 5.91 -17.23 -5.06
C LYS A 79 4.83 -16.16 -4.93
N ILE A 80 3.67 -16.42 -5.52
CA ILE A 80 2.52 -15.54 -5.42
C ILE A 80 1.79 -15.81 -4.11
N ASP A 81 1.84 -14.86 -3.19
CA ASP A 81 1.00 -14.84 -1.99
C ASP A 81 -0.02 -13.70 -2.05
N PHE A 82 -0.98 -13.73 -1.13
CA PHE A 82 -2.06 -12.76 -1.08
C PHE A 82 -1.54 -11.33 -0.92
N MET A 83 -0.49 -11.11 -0.12
CA MET A 83 0.08 -9.78 0.09
C MET A 83 0.74 -9.22 -1.17
N SER A 84 1.52 -10.03 -1.89
CA SER A 84 2.15 -9.64 -3.15
C SER A 84 1.11 -9.33 -4.23
N LEU A 85 0.03 -10.12 -4.31
CA LEU A 85 -1.06 -9.87 -5.26
C LEU A 85 -1.78 -8.56 -4.91
N SER A 86 -2.10 -8.31 -3.64
CA SER A 86 -2.74 -7.07 -3.20
C SER A 86 -1.86 -5.84 -3.46
N LEU A 87 -0.54 -5.93 -3.26
CA LEU A 87 0.40 -4.84 -3.56
C LEU A 87 0.47 -4.55 -5.07
N LEU A 88 0.47 -5.59 -5.91
CA LEU A 88 0.45 -5.45 -7.36
C LEU A 88 -0.85 -4.81 -7.85
N LEU A 89 -1.99 -5.24 -7.32
CA LEU A 89 -3.30 -4.68 -7.64
C LEU A 89 -3.41 -3.21 -7.20
N LEU A 90 -2.82 -2.85 -6.05
CA LEU A 90 -2.72 -1.44 -5.63
C LEU A 90 -1.94 -0.61 -6.64
N GLY A 91 -0.74 -1.04 -7.03
CA GLY A 91 0.05 -0.30 -8.01
C GLY A 91 -0.67 -0.11 -9.35
N ILE A 92 -1.31 -1.17 -9.87
CA ILE A 92 -2.06 -1.09 -11.13
C ILE A 92 -3.31 -0.20 -10.98
N GLY A 93 -4.09 -0.41 -9.93
CA GLY A 93 -5.30 0.37 -9.67
C GLY A 93 -5.01 1.86 -9.53
N SER A 94 -3.95 2.20 -8.79
CA SER A 94 -3.50 3.57 -8.58
C SER A 94 -2.99 4.23 -9.87
N ILE A 95 -2.19 3.53 -10.68
CA ILE A 95 -1.79 4.02 -12.03
C ILE A 95 -3.03 4.35 -12.85
N LEU A 96 -3.99 3.42 -12.92
CA LEU A 96 -5.20 3.61 -13.72
C LEU A 96 -6.04 4.78 -13.20
N PHE A 97 -6.11 4.96 -11.89
CA PHE A 97 -6.80 6.09 -11.30
C PHE A 97 -6.13 7.43 -11.67
N HIS A 98 -4.85 7.60 -11.36
CA HIS A 98 -4.12 8.86 -11.64
C HIS A 98 -3.96 9.15 -13.14
N ALA A 99 -3.98 8.12 -13.99
CA ALA A 99 -3.97 8.31 -15.43
C ALA A 99 -5.29 8.89 -15.97
N THR A 100 -6.42 8.59 -15.32
CA THR A 100 -7.75 8.79 -15.92
C THR A 100 -8.71 9.67 -15.10
N LEU A 101 -8.48 9.82 -13.80
CA LEU A 101 -9.34 10.51 -12.84
C LEU A 101 -10.82 10.07 -12.95
N ARG A 102 -11.04 8.76 -13.07
CA ARG A 102 -12.37 8.14 -13.12
C ARG A 102 -12.79 7.64 -11.75
N GLN A 103 -14.02 7.94 -11.36
CA GLN A 103 -14.57 7.49 -10.07
C GLN A 103 -14.52 5.97 -9.85
N THR A 104 -14.75 5.17 -10.89
CA THR A 104 -14.64 3.71 -10.79
C THR A 104 -13.23 3.24 -10.47
N LEU A 105 -12.22 3.94 -10.98
CA LEU A 105 -10.81 3.65 -10.75
C LEU A 105 -10.31 4.26 -9.43
N GLU A 106 -10.88 5.37 -9.00
CA GLU A 106 -10.72 5.91 -7.63
C GLU A 106 -11.13 4.85 -6.59
N PHE A 107 -12.30 4.22 -6.75
CA PHE A 107 -12.69 3.11 -5.87
C PHE A 107 -11.75 1.91 -5.99
N SER A 108 -11.21 1.62 -7.18
CA SER A 108 -10.23 0.54 -7.35
C SER A 108 -8.94 0.82 -6.57
N ASP A 109 -8.41 2.04 -6.64
CA ASP A 109 -7.24 2.47 -5.89
C ASP A 109 -7.49 2.38 -4.37
N GLU A 110 -8.55 3.03 -3.89
CA GLU A 110 -8.89 3.06 -2.47
C GLU A 110 -9.16 1.66 -1.90
N LEU A 111 -9.97 0.84 -2.58
CA LEU A 111 -10.27 -0.51 -2.09
C LEU A 111 -9.05 -1.44 -2.17
N SER A 112 -8.18 -1.29 -3.16
CA SER A 112 -6.94 -2.09 -3.24
C SER A 112 -5.95 -1.72 -2.13
N MET A 113 -5.90 -0.46 -1.70
CA MET A 113 -5.12 -0.01 -0.54
C MET A 113 -5.63 -0.68 0.75
N LEU A 114 -6.95 -0.77 0.93
CA LEU A 114 -7.54 -1.54 2.02
C LEU A 114 -7.25 -3.03 1.88
N CYS A 115 -7.35 -3.60 0.69
CA CYS A 115 -7.07 -5.01 0.43
C CYS A 115 -5.64 -5.39 0.82
N LEU A 116 -4.65 -4.53 0.54
CA LEU A 116 -3.28 -4.72 0.98
C LEU A 116 -3.18 -4.74 2.52
N THR A 117 -3.76 -3.75 3.20
CA THR A 117 -3.81 -3.72 4.67
C THR A 117 -4.50 -4.96 5.24
N TRP A 118 -5.58 -5.39 4.60
CA TRP A 118 -6.36 -6.56 4.96
C TRP A 118 -5.56 -7.86 4.83
N SER A 119 -4.77 -7.98 3.76
CA SER A 119 -3.89 -9.13 3.53
C SER A 119 -2.81 -9.25 4.60
N MET A 120 -2.24 -8.12 5.04
CA MET A 120 -1.28 -8.07 6.14
C MET A 120 -1.95 -8.42 7.48
N LEU A 121 -3.16 -7.92 7.73
CA LEU A 121 -3.94 -8.23 8.93
C LEU A 121 -4.27 -9.73 9.02
N GLN A 122 -4.69 -10.33 7.91
CA GLN A 122 -4.94 -11.77 7.81
C GLN A 122 -3.66 -12.57 8.12
N ALA A 123 -2.51 -12.14 7.58
CA ALA A 123 -1.23 -12.82 7.79
C ALA A 123 -0.84 -12.84 9.29
N VAL A 124 -0.97 -11.72 10.00
CA VAL A 124 -0.60 -11.63 11.43
C VAL A 124 -1.65 -12.22 12.38
N LEU A 125 -2.94 -12.20 12.02
CA LEU A 125 -3.99 -12.82 12.84
C LEU A 125 -3.97 -14.34 12.75
N THR A 126 -3.63 -14.90 11.60
CA THR A 126 -3.55 -16.35 11.40
C THR A 126 -2.25 -16.98 11.90
N ALA A 127 -1.23 -16.17 12.21
CA ALA A 127 0.02 -16.63 12.81
C ALA A 127 -0.25 -17.40 14.12
N ARG A 128 0.36 -18.58 14.24
CA ARG A 128 0.20 -19.56 15.34
C ARG A 128 -1.26 -19.93 15.68
N GLN A 129 -2.17 -19.88 14.70
CA GLN A 129 -3.52 -20.41 14.85
C GLN A 129 -3.61 -21.86 14.36
N THR A 130 -4.57 -22.61 14.89
CA THR A 130 -4.92 -23.92 14.32
C THR A 130 -5.51 -23.73 12.92
N PRO A 131 -5.41 -24.72 12.01
CA PRO A 131 -5.93 -24.59 10.64
C PRO A 131 -7.42 -24.21 10.59
N SER A 132 -8.23 -24.75 11.52
CA SER A 132 -9.66 -24.42 11.63
C SER A 132 -9.89 -22.97 12.04
N ARG A 133 -9.16 -22.48 13.06
CA ARG A 133 -9.23 -21.07 13.50
C ARG A 133 -8.72 -20.11 12.43
N ALA A 134 -7.61 -20.44 11.77
CA ALA A 134 -7.06 -19.63 10.68
C ALA A 134 -8.05 -19.49 9.52
N ARG A 135 -8.72 -20.59 9.13
CA ARG A 135 -9.77 -20.57 8.11
C ARG A 135 -10.96 -19.72 8.57
N PHE A 136 -11.42 -19.90 9.80
CA PHE A 136 -12.50 -19.10 10.37
C PHE A 136 -12.20 -17.60 10.35
N ILE A 137 -11.02 -17.20 10.86
CA ILE A 137 -10.54 -15.81 10.82
C ILE A 137 -10.55 -15.28 9.39
N SER A 138 -10.01 -16.05 8.43
CA SER A 138 -9.93 -15.62 7.03
C SER A 138 -11.30 -15.43 6.38
N VAL A 139 -12.27 -16.31 6.69
CA VAL A 139 -13.66 -16.18 6.19
C VAL A 139 -14.34 -14.95 6.78
N ILE A 140 -14.25 -14.74 8.10
CA ILE A 140 -14.84 -13.57 8.75
C ILE A 140 -14.23 -12.28 8.23
N LEU A 141 -12.90 -12.23 8.09
CA LEU A 141 -12.21 -11.11 7.48
C LEU A 141 -12.69 -10.87 6.03
N GLY A 142 -12.86 -11.93 5.23
CA GLY A 142 -13.41 -11.82 3.88
C GLY A 142 -14.81 -11.21 3.85
N ILE A 143 -15.71 -11.65 4.73
CA ILE A 143 -17.06 -11.10 4.86
C ILE A 143 -17.00 -9.61 5.22
N ILE A 144 -16.22 -9.23 6.24
CA ILE A 144 -16.11 -7.83 6.66
C ILE A 144 -15.57 -6.95 5.54
N TYR A 145 -14.53 -7.39 4.82
CA TYR A 145 -13.98 -6.64 3.69
C TYR A 145 -15.01 -6.42 2.59
N LEU A 146 -15.75 -7.46 2.19
CA LEU A 146 -16.77 -7.36 1.15
C LEU A 146 -17.95 -6.48 1.58
N SER A 147 -18.42 -6.64 2.81
CA SER A 147 -19.49 -5.81 3.38
C SER A 147 -19.07 -4.34 3.47
N PHE A 148 -17.84 -4.06 3.93
CA PHE A 148 -17.31 -2.70 3.98
C PHE A 148 -17.16 -2.13 2.56
N SER A 149 -16.66 -2.90 1.61
CA SER A 149 -16.50 -2.45 0.22
C SER A 149 -17.84 -2.05 -0.40
N ALA A 150 -18.88 -2.87 -0.21
CA ALA A 150 -20.23 -2.55 -0.68
C ALA A 150 -20.80 -1.29 -0.01
N PHE A 151 -20.64 -1.17 1.32
CA PHE A 151 -21.02 0.02 2.07
C PHE A 151 -20.29 1.28 1.58
N TYR A 152 -18.99 1.17 1.32
CA TYR A 152 -18.14 2.28 0.92
C TYR A 152 -18.48 2.79 -0.47
N ILE A 153 -18.67 1.90 -1.43
CA ILE A 153 -19.13 2.24 -2.79
C ILE A 153 -20.48 2.97 -2.74
N HIS A 154 -21.41 2.54 -1.88
CA HIS A 154 -22.71 3.20 -1.75
C HIS A 154 -22.61 4.57 -1.06
N SER A 155 -21.77 4.69 -0.03
CA SER A 155 -21.66 5.91 0.77
C SER A 155 -20.82 7.00 0.10
N ALA A 156 -19.79 6.61 -0.67
CA ALA A 156 -18.85 7.48 -1.37
C ALA A 156 -18.26 8.63 -0.54
N ARG A 157 -18.04 8.42 0.78
CA ARG A 157 -17.41 9.42 1.67
C ARG A 157 -16.02 8.95 2.10
N ILE A 158 -14.99 9.68 1.68
CA ILE A 158 -13.57 9.37 1.94
C ILE A 158 -13.24 9.15 3.43
N ILE A 159 -13.96 9.79 4.35
CA ILE A 159 -13.73 9.61 5.79
C ILE A 159 -13.89 8.16 6.25
N TYR A 160 -14.82 7.39 5.65
CA TYR A 160 -15.01 5.99 6.01
C TYR A 160 -13.82 5.13 5.61
N GLN A 161 -13.28 5.40 4.42
CA GLN A 161 -12.07 4.77 3.91
C GLN A 161 -10.86 5.09 4.80
N VAL A 162 -10.66 6.36 5.16
CA VAL A 162 -9.56 6.80 6.03
C VAL A 162 -9.64 6.13 7.41
N ILE A 163 -10.83 6.10 8.02
CA ILE A 163 -11.04 5.44 9.32
C ILE A 163 -10.75 3.93 9.21
N ALA A 164 -11.26 3.26 8.17
CA ALA A 164 -11.02 1.83 7.97
C ALA A 164 -9.54 1.52 7.74
N PHE A 165 -8.85 2.33 6.94
CA PHE A 165 -7.41 2.18 6.69
C PHE A 165 -6.59 2.38 7.96
N ALA A 166 -6.81 3.48 8.69
CA ALA A 166 -6.14 3.76 9.95
C ALA A 166 -6.38 2.67 11.00
N THR A 167 -7.62 2.17 11.09
CA THR A 167 -7.99 1.05 11.97
C THR A 167 -7.25 -0.21 11.56
N GLY A 168 -7.19 -0.54 10.26
CA GLY A 168 -6.47 -1.68 9.74
C GLY A 168 -4.98 -1.64 10.09
N ILE A 169 -4.31 -0.52 9.83
CA ILE A 169 -2.90 -0.31 10.20
C ILE A 169 -2.69 -0.43 11.72
N GLY A 170 -3.59 0.13 12.52
CA GLY A 170 -3.58 0.00 13.98
C GLY A 170 -3.68 -1.45 14.44
N LEU A 171 -4.65 -2.22 13.92
CA LEU A 171 -4.85 -3.63 14.27
C LEU A 171 -3.65 -4.50 13.85
N VAL A 172 -3.12 -4.27 12.66
CA VAL A 172 -1.91 -4.94 12.16
C VAL A 172 -0.74 -4.69 13.10
N THR A 173 -0.52 -3.43 13.49
CA THR A 173 0.56 -3.03 14.40
C THR A 173 0.38 -3.65 15.77
N LEU A 174 -0.79 -3.47 16.39
CA LEU A 174 -1.10 -4.03 17.72
C LEU A 174 -0.93 -5.55 17.76
N ARG A 175 -1.42 -6.25 16.74
CA ARG A 175 -1.25 -7.71 16.64
C ARG A 175 0.22 -8.09 16.51
N SER A 176 1.00 -7.36 15.71
CA SER A 176 2.44 -7.60 15.55
C SER A 176 3.19 -7.40 16.87
N GLN A 177 2.90 -6.31 17.59
CA GLN A 177 3.48 -6.05 18.92
C GLN A 177 3.12 -7.13 19.94
N TYR A 178 1.88 -7.65 19.89
CA TYR A 178 1.51 -8.81 20.71
C TYR A 178 2.35 -10.05 20.35
N LEU A 179 2.51 -10.36 19.06
CA LEU A 179 3.31 -11.50 18.61
C LEU A 179 4.77 -11.41 19.06
N PHE A 180 5.37 -10.22 19.01
CA PHE A 180 6.80 -10.02 19.32
C PHE A 180 7.10 -9.98 20.82
N HIS A 181 6.14 -9.57 21.66
CA HIS A 181 6.42 -9.26 23.07
C HIS A 181 5.58 -10.02 24.09
N ARG A 182 4.42 -10.56 23.71
CA ARG A 182 3.42 -11.08 24.67
C ARG A 182 2.95 -12.50 24.36
N LEU A 183 3.37 -13.05 23.23
CA LEU A 183 2.98 -14.39 22.81
C LEU A 183 3.71 -15.45 23.68
N THR A 184 2.98 -16.49 24.05
CA THR A 184 3.50 -17.64 24.80
C THR A 184 3.22 -18.93 24.02
N PRO A 185 4.22 -19.79 23.76
CA PRO A 185 5.67 -19.56 23.97
C PRO A 185 6.18 -18.33 23.19
N PRO A 186 7.27 -17.67 23.59
CA PRO A 186 7.80 -16.54 22.82
C PRO A 186 8.44 -17.02 21.50
N PHE A 187 8.59 -16.11 20.54
CA PHE A 187 9.51 -16.32 19.40
C PHE A 187 10.97 -16.08 19.85
N PRO A 188 11.98 -16.49 19.06
CA PRO A 188 13.38 -16.14 19.34
C PRO A 188 13.56 -14.63 19.51
N GLU A 189 14.31 -14.24 20.56
CA GLU A 189 14.44 -12.85 20.98
C GLU A 189 15.14 -11.98 19.92
N ASP A 190 16.16 -12.53 19.26
CA ASP A 190 16.90 -11.90 18.18
C ASP A 190 16.00 -11.56 16.98
N LYS A 191 15.17 -12.53 16.54
CA LYS A 191 14.21 -12.34 15.45
C LYS A 191 13.12 -11.35 15.83
N SER A 192 12.56 -11.49 17.03
CA SER A 192 11.48 -10.62 17.53
C SER A 192 11.93 -9.16 17.62
N ARG A 193 13.18 -8.92 18.07
CA ARG A 193 13.78 -7.59 18.11
C ARG A 193 13.96 -7.02 16.70
N ASP A 194 14.51 -7.79 15.78
CA ASP A 194 14.72 -7.34 14.40
C ASP A 194 13.39 -7.05 13.67
N TRP A 195 12.40 -7.92 13.80
CA TRP A 195 11.05 -7.70 13.29
C TRP A 195 10.43 -6.43 13.85
N ASN A 196 10.54 -6.19 15.16
CA ASN A 196 10.02 -4.98 15.79
C ASN A 196 10.68 -3.70 15.23
N VAL A 197 12.01 -3.69 15.08
CA VAL A 197 12.73 -2.55 14.48
C VAL A 197 12.25 -2.29 13.06
N ARG A 198 12.13 -3.34 12.23
CA ARG A 198 11.67 -3.20 10.85
C ARG A 198 10.21 -2.78 10.74
N THR A 199 9.34 -3.23 11.65
CA THR A 199 7.95 -2.76 11.75
C THR A 199 7.88 -1.26 12.07
N TRP A 200 8.64 -0.77 13.05
CA TRP A 200 8.65 0.66 13.38
C TRP A 200 9.30 1.52 12.30
N GLN A 201 10.34 1.02 11.61
CA GLN A 201 10.89 1.67 10.43
C GLN A 201 9.84 1.80 9.32
N ALA A 202 9.09 0.73 9.04
CA ALA A 202 8.01 0.76 8.04
C ALA A 202 6.95 1.80 8.38
N ILE A 203 6.50 1.85 9.66
CA ILE A 203 5.57 2.86 10.15
C ILE A 203 6.14 4.27 9.97
N GLY A 204 7.39 4.51 10.38
CA GLY A 204 8.05 5.80 10.24
C GLY A 204 8.12 6.28 8.79
N ILE A 205 8.46 5.39 7.85
CA ILE A 205 8.49 5.70 6.42
C ILE A 205 7.09 6.09 5.91
N CYS A 206 6.06 5.31 6.26
CA CYS A 206 4.67 5.63 5.88
C CYS A 206 4.19 6.96 6.49
N LEU A 207 4.59 7.28 7.73
CA LEU A 207 4.26 8.54 8.38
C LEU A 207 4.92 9.74 7.67
N VAL A 208 6.17 9.62 7.25
CA VAL A 208 6.82 10.66 6.43
C VAL A 208 6.06 10.85 5.13
N GLY A 209 5.70 9.77 4.44
CA GLY A 209 4.84 9.85 3.26
C GLY A 209 3.52 10.57 3.56
N TYR A 210 2.85 10.22 4.67
CA TYR A 210 1.56 10.81 5.04
C TYR A 210 1.68 12.31 5.28
N VAL A 211 2.77 12.76 5.90
CA VAL A 211 3.06 14.20 6.05
C VAL A 211 3.25 14.87 4.70
N LEU A 212 4.04 14.27 3.78
CA LEU A 212 4.22 14.82 2.43
C LEU A 212 2.90 14.91 1.66
N TRP A 213 2.04 13.88 1.75
CA TRP A 213 0.70 13.88 1.17
C TRP A 213 -0.17 15.02 1.72
N ASN A 214 -0.16 15.27 3.04
CA ASN A 214 -0.91 16.39 3.62
C ASN A 214 -0.35 17.75 3.18
N ILE A 215 0.98 17.89 3.04
CA ILE A 215 1.57 19.12 2.52
C ILE A 215 1.13 19.37 1.07
N ASP A 216 1.11 18.31 0.24
CA ASP A 216 0.62 18.36 -1.14
C ASP A 216 -0.81 18.90 -1.23
N LEU A 217 -1.68 18.43 -0.33
CA LEU A 217 -3.07 18.83 -0.26
C LEU A 217 -3.27 20.26 0.24
N GLU A 218 -2.63 20.63 1.35
CA GLU A 218 -2.90 21.90 2.03
C GLU A 218 -2.16 23.09 1.41
N TYR A 219 -0.97 22.87 0.84
CA TYR A 219 -0.11 23.92 0.27
C TYR A 219 -0.01 23.82 -1.26
N CYS A 220 -1.07 23.34 -1.90
CA CYS A 220 -1.01 23.02 -3.32
C CYS A 220 -0.66 24.23 -4.20
N MET A 221 -1.26 25.39 -3.95
CA MET A 221 -1.03 26.58 -4.77
C MET A 221 0.39 27.12 -4.62
N GLU A 222 0.94 27.06 -3.42
CA GLU A 222 2.32 27.41 -3.11
C GLU A 222 3.30 26.45 -3.79
N LEU A 223 3.01 25.14 -3.75
CA LEU A 223 3.80 24.11 -4.44
C LEU A 223 3.77 24.30 -5.95
N ARG A 224 2.60 24.57 -6.56
CA ARG A 224 2.47 24.88 -8.00
C ARG A 224 3.27 26.13 -8.37
N ALA A 225 3.18 27.20 -7.58
CA ALA A 225 3.94 28.42 -7.82
C ALA A 225 5.46 28.18 -7.72
N LEU A 226 5.90 27.33 -6.79
CA LEU A 226 7.30 26.96 -6.67
C LEU A 226 7.77 26.08 -7.84
N ARG A 227 6.95 25.10 -8.27
CA ARG A 227 7.21 24.27 -9.47
C ARG A 227 7.38 25.13 -10.72
N ALA A 228 6.51 26.12 -10.92
CA ALA A 228 6.60 27.04 -12.05
C ALA A 228 7.91 27.87 -12.04
N ARG A 229 8.44 28.20 -10.86
CA ARG A 229 9.72 28.93 -10.71
C ARG A 229 10.94 28.04 -10.94
N LEU A 230 10.91 26.79 -10.47
CA LEU A 230 12.03 25.85 -10.61
C LEU A 230 12.14 25.26 -12.02
N GLY A 231 11.00 24.99 -12.66
CA GLY A 231 10.94 24.33 -13.95
C GLY A 231 11.35 22.85 -13.90
N LEU A 232 11.17 22.17 -15.03
CA LEU A 232 11.57 20.77 -15.19
C LEU A 232 13.09 20.64 -15.37
N PRO A 233 13.72 19.56 -14.85
CA PRO A 233 13.11 18.43 -14.16
C PRO A 233 12.93 18.62 -12.64
N TRP A 234 13.46 19.69 -12.05
CA TRP A 234 13.49 19.88 -10.59
C TRP A 234 12.11 20.02 -9.95
N ALA A 235 11.14 20.56 -10.69
CA ALA A 235 9.75 20.64 -10.27
C ALA A 235 9.13 19.27 -9.95
N TRP A 236 9.58 18.17 -10.59
CA TRP A 236 9.10 16.82 -10.26
C TRP A 236 9.42 16.41 -8.82
N GLY A 237 10.49 16.97 -8.24
CA GLY A 237 10.82 16.73 -6.83
C GLY A 237 9.79 17.28 -5.85
N LEU A 238 8.91 18.18 -6.29
CA LEU A 238 7.87 18.81 -5.49
C LEU A 238 6.47 18.17 -5.68
N GLU A 239 6.35 17.11 -6.48
CA GLU A 239 5.13 16.30 -6.54
C GLU A 239 5.08 15.39 -5.30
N LEU A 240 4.65 15.96 -4.18
CA LEU A 240 4.76 15.30 -2.87
C LEU A 240 3.80 14.12 -2.74
N HIS A 241 2.69 14.13 -3.49
CA HIS A 241 1.83 12.96 -3.63
C HIS A 241 2.52 11.78 -4.35
N GLY A 242 3.41 12.04 -5.32
CA GLY A 242 4.24 11.01 -5.93
C GLY A 242 5.24 10.39 -4.94
N TRP A 243 5.81 11.20 -4.03
CA TRP A 243 6.65 10.69 -2.94
C TRP A 243 5.87 9.85 -1.93
N TRP A 244 4.61 10.20 -1.67
CA TRP A 244 3.71 9.36 -0.86
C TRP A 244 3.65 7.94 -1.40
N HIS A 245 3.36 7.74 -2.70
CA HIS A 245 3.33 6.41 -3.33
C HIS A 245 4.61 5.62 -3.12
N CYS A 246 5.77 6.24 -3.40
CA CYS A 246 7.06 5.59 -3.26
C CYS A 246 7.35 5.16 -1.81
N LEU A 247 7.08 6.04 -0.84
CA LEU A 247 7.37 5.79 0.56
C LEU A 247 6.43 4.74 1.16
N THR A 248 5.13 4.81 0.88
CA THR A 248 4.17 3.80 1.36
C THR A 248 4.38 2.45 0.69
N ALA A 249 4.83 2.41 -0.58
CA ALA A 249 5.24 1.17 -1.23
C ALA A 249 6.40 0.49 -0.48
N VAL A 250 7.44 1.28 -0.14
CA VAL A 250 8.60 0.79 0.63
C VAL A 250 8.17 0.34 2.04
N GLY A 251 7.36 1.14 2.73
CA GLY A 251 6.86 0.80 4.06
C GLY A 251 6.04 -0.49 4.07
N ALA A 252 5.08 -0.62 3.14
CA ALA A 252 4.28 -1.83 2.99
C ALA A 252 5.13 -3.06 2.67
N ALA A 253 6.08 -2.96 1.73
CA ALA A 253 6.96 -4.06 1.39
C ALA A 253 7.80 -4.53 2.59
N ARG A 254 8.36 -3.61 3.39
CA ARG A 254 9.09 -3.96 4.62
C ARG A 254 8.20 -4.67 5.64
N PHE A 255 6.96 -4.22 5.79
CA PHE A 255 6.01 -4.89 6.68
C PHE A 255 5.66 -6.31 6.17
N MET A 256 5.41 -6.45 4.87
CA MET A 256 5.11 -7.74 4.25
C MET A 256 6.26 -8.74 4.45
N ASP A 257 7.51 -8.29 4.36
CA ASP A 257 8.68 -9.14 4.63
C ASP A 257 8.69 -9.63 6.09
N VAL A 258 8.45 -8.74 7.06
CA VAL A 258 8.31 -9.13 8.47
C VAL A 258 7.18 -10.15 8.66
N ALA A 259 6.01 -9.90 8.07
CA ALA A 259 4.86 -10.81 8.18
C ALA A 259 5.15 -12.19 7.57
N ARG A 260 5.92 -12.26 6.47
CA ARG A 260 6.37 -13.52 5.87
C ARG A 260 7.33 -14.27 6.78
N GLU A 261 8.34 -13.59 7.30
CA GLU A 261 9.33 -14.23 8.17
C GLU A 261 8.72 -14.78 9.46
N VAL A 262 7.75 -14.07 10.04
CA VAL A 262 6.96 -14.58 11.18
C VAL A 262 6.26 -15.88 10.80
N ARG A 263 5.62 -15.94 9.63
CA ARG A 263 4.94 -17.17 9.17
C ARG A 263 5.92 -18.29 8.88
N GLU A 264 7.06 -17.99 8.28
CA GLU A 264 8.12 -18.98 8.07
C GLU A 264 8.66 -19.53 9.38
N GLU A 265 8.79 -18.71 10.42
CA GLU A 265 9.18 -19.18 11.76
C GLU A 265 8.15 -20.13 12.35
N VAL A 266 6.86 -19.81 12.21
CA VAL A 266 5.78 -20.69 12.67
C VAL A 266 5.79 -22.03 11.94
N GLU A 267 6.14 -22.07 10.66
CA GLU A 267 6.27 -23.34 9.95
C GLU A 267 7.52 -24.13 10.38
N ARG A 268 8.66 -23.45 10.62
CA ARG A 268 9.87 -24.09 11.19
C ARG A 268 9.58 -24.75 12.54
N GLU A 269 8.93 -24.04 13.45
CA GLU A 269 8.55 -24.59 14.77
C GLU A 269 7.68 -25.86 14.66
N LYS A 270 6.79 -25.94 13.65
CA LYS A 270 5.97 -27.12 13.40
C LYS A 270 6.75 -28.28 12.79
N GLU A 271 7.80 -28.00 12.01
CA GLU A 271 8.68 -29.01 11.44
C GLU A 271 9.56 -29.62 12.55
N ASP A 272 10.15 -28.78 13.40
CA ASP A 272 10.96 -29.21 14.53
C ASP A 272 10.16 -30.09 15.51
N ALA A 273 8.91 -29.69 15.82
CA ALA A 273 8.00 -30.46 16.68
C ALA A 273 7.52 -31.80 16.10
N LYS A 274 7.79 -32.10 14.81
CA LYS A 274 7.51 -33.42 14.22
C LYS A 274 8.70 -34.38 14.29
N VAL A 275 9.90 -33.85 14.54
CA VAL A 275 11.15 -34.62 14.58
C VAL A 275 11.49 -35.05 16.01
N GLU A 276 10.96 -34.34 17.01
CA GLU A 276 10.96 -34.71 18.44
C GLU A 276 9.90 -35.77 18.78
#